data_AF-A0A7Y3IC51-F1
#
_entry.id   AF-A0A7Y3IC51-F1
#
_cell.length_a   1.000
_cell.length_b   1.000
_cell.length_c   1.000
_cell.angle_alpha   90.00
_cell.angle_beta   90.00
_cell.angle_gamma   90.00
#
_symmetry.space_group_name_H-M   'P 1'
#
loop_
_entity.id
_entity.type
_entity.pdbx_description
1 polymer ?
#
loop_
_entity_poly.entity_id
_entity_poly.type
_entity_poly.pdbx_seq_one_letter_code
_entity_poly.pdbx_strand_id
1 'polypeptide(L)'
;MRTVAFALSVPLAALEVITIHSALQGRVASGALQGVVVFGIVVYALASRVRLPSAQRRFQAQIALLISTVAMGAVVLLHARLVSAQGASGPILQTAAFLGFQLGWAVTFWLSAARGQAHQNRFIPAAIGTVLLVGGGLVTTTGSLAGAEEEDVDFDPGRVVREMFVTPEDLGPAVESRRAGEDSGSAFAHFHTGGQPLRGLAVSVREWFGQERIDGEIAGIFEGEPVPEGAHLLQAKPGYVVSDVEVQADEYINALRVQFAPFEDGFVSPLDRYWSPWVGGHVRHGFATRLVESTAVKIIGLRASSGLVLNSLSLLIDAR
;
A
#
# COMPACT_ATOMS: atom_id res chain seq x y z
N MET A 1 33.46 -11.17 10.55
CA MET A 1 33.75 -12.32 9.64
C MET A 1 32.52 -13.14 9.27
N ARG A 2 31.49 -13.29 10.13
CA ARG A 2 30.27 -14.06 9.79
C ARG A 2 29.37 -13.46 8.70
N THR A 3 29.37 -12.13 8.52
CA THR A 3 28.52 -11.45 7.52
C THR A 3 28.99 -11.60 6.06
N VAL A 4 30.29 -11.86 5.84
CA VAL A 4 30.86 -12.06 4.49
C VAL A 4 30.53 -13.46 3.95
N ALA A 5 30.41 -14.46 4.84
CA ALA A 5 30.04 -15.82 4.46
C ALA A 5 28.60 -15.91 3.93
N PHE A 6 27.68 -15.11 4.48
CA PHE A 6 26.28 -15.09 4.07
C PHE A 6 26.03 -14.35 2.74
N ALA A 7 26.86 -13.36 2.42
CA ALA A 7 26.74 -12.61 1.16
C ALA A 7 27.24 -13.39 -0.07
N LEU A 8 28.15 -14.35 0.13
CA LEU A 8 28.68 -15.21 -0.94
C LEU A 8 27.83 -16.48 -1.17
N SER A 9 27.05 -16.94 -0.18
CA SER A 9 26.26 -18.18 -0.30
C SER A 9 25.08 -18.06 -1.27
N VAL A 10 24.46 -16.88 -1.37
CA VAL A 10 23.32 -16.63 -2.26
C VAL A 10 23.69 -16.66 -3.75
N PRO A 11 24.74 -15.96 -4.23
CA PRO A 11 25.14 -16.05 -5.63
C PRO A 11 25.73 -17.41 -6.03
N LEU A 12 26.37 -18.13 -5.10
CA LEU A 12 26.85 -19.50 -5.35
C LEU A 12 25.69 -20.50 -5.53
N ALA A 13 24.67 -20.42 -4.67
CA ALA A 13 23.48 -21.26 -4.80
C ALA A 13 22.70 -20.97 -6.10
N ALA A 14 22.62 -19.70 -6.50
CA ALA A 14 22.02 -19.32 -7.79
C ALA A 14 22.83 -19.87 -8.99
N LEU A 15 24.16 -19.86 -8.90
CA LEU A 15 25.03 -20.42 -9.95
C LEU A 15 24.86 -21.95 -10.08
N GLU A 16 24.74 -22.67 -8.96
CA GLU A 16 24.50 -24.12 -8.97
C GLU A 16 23.15 -24.46 -9.59
N VAL A 17 22.09 -23.73 -9.24
CA VAL A 17 20.74 -23.93 -9.81
C VAL A 17 20.73 -23.68 -11.33
N ILE A 18 21.38 -22.62 -11.80
CA ILE A 18 21.49 -22.30 -13.24
C ILE A 18 22.32 -23.37 -13.99
N THR A 19 23.38 -23.88 -13.36
CA THR A 19 24.25 -24.90 -13.97
C THR A 19 23.54 -26.24 -14.07
N ILE A 20 22.80 -26.65 -13.03
CA ILE A 20 22.00 -27.89 -13.02
C ILE A 20 20.86 -27.79 -14.05
N HIS A 21 20.17 -26.65 -14.10
CA HIS A 21 19.06 -26.45 -15.05
C HIS A 21 19.53 -26.43 -16.52
N SER A 22 20.69 -25.84 -16.80
CA SER A 22 21.26 -25.80 -18.15
C SER A 22 21.84 -27.14 -18.61
N ALA A 23 22.44 -27.92 -17.69
CA ALA A 23 22.90 -29.28 -17.96
C ALA A 23 21.73 -30.23 -18.30
N LEU A 24 20.59 -30.07 -17.64
CA LEU A 24 19.38 -30.85 -17.90
C LEU A 24 18.70 -30.54 -19.25
N GLN A 25 18.95 -29.37 -19.84
CA GLN A 25 18.30 -28.94 -21.09
C GLN A 25 19.19 -29.08 -22.34
N GLY A 26 20.43 -29.55 -22.23
CA GLY A 26 21.29 -29.84 -23.39
C GLY A 26 21.51 -28.66 -24.34
N ARG A 27 21.53 -27.41 -23.84
CA ARG A 27 21.63 -26.19 -24.66
C ARG A 27 22.90 -25.38 -24.39
N VAL A 28 23.56 -24.95 -25.47
CA VAL A 28 24.84 -24.20 -25.56
C VAL A 28 24.74 -22.74 -25.06
N ALA A 29 23.63 -22.33 -24.45
CA ALA A 29 23.43 -20.97 -23.94
C ALA A 29 24.16 -20.68 -22.60
N SER A 30 25.02 -21.59 -22.13
CA SER A 30 25.71 -21.49 -20.84
C SER A 30 26.79 -20.41 -20.80
N GLY A 31 27.45 -20.11 -21.93
CA GLY A 31 28.62 -19.22 -21.95
C GLY A 31 28.31 -17.76 -21.59
N ALA A 32 27.19 -17.21 -22.07
CA ALA A 32 26.84 -15.81 -21.83
C ALA A 32 26.37 -15.57 -20.38
N LEU A 33 25.55 -16.47 -19.84
CA LEU A 33 25.07 -16.40 -18.46
C LEU A 33 26.20 -16.65 -17.45
N GLN A 34 27.06 -17.63 -17.71
CA GLN A 34 28.29 -17.82 -16.91
C GLN A 34 29.21 -16.60 -17.00
N GLY A 35 29.34 -15.98 -18.18
CA GLY A 35 30.10 -14.76 -18.37
C GLY A 35 29.62 -13.59 -17.51
N VAL A 36 28.29 -13.37 -17.41
CA VAL A 36 27.74 -12.27 -16.60
C VAL A 36 27.88 -12.53 -15.10
N VAL A 37 27.68 -13.76 -14.64
CA VAL A 37 27.85 -14.07 -13.21
C VAL A 37 29.32 -14.00 -12.81
N VAL A 38 30.23 -14.53 -13.64
CA VAL A 38 31.68 -14.40 -13.42
C VAL A 38 32.10 -12.93 -13.44
N PHE A 39 31.57 -12.12 -14.36
CA PHE A 39 31.84 -10.68 -14.40
C PHE A 39 31.37 -9.97 -13.13
N GLY A 40 30.15 -10.25 -12.63
CA GLY A 40 29.64 -9.70 -11.37
C GLY A 40 30.49 -10.07 -10.15
N ILE A 41 30.93 -11.34 -10.07
CA ILE A 41 31.81 -11.83 -9.00
C ILE A 41 33.19 -11.16 -9.07
N VAL A 42 33.75 -11.01 -10.27
CA VAL A 42 35.06 -10.36 -10.48
C VAL A 42 35.00 -8.86 -10.14
N VAL A 43 33.96 -8.15 -10.57
CA VAL A 43 33.76 -6.73 -10.23
C VAL A 43 33.59 -6.54 -8.72
N TYR A 44 32.81 -7.40 -8.07
CA TYR A 44 32.66 -7.37 -6.61
C TYR A 44 33.97 -7.67 -5.89
N ALA A 45 34.71 -8.71 -6.31
CA ALA A 45 35.99 -9.08 -5.74
C ALA A 45 37.04 -7.96 -5.90
N LEU A 46 37.10 -7.31 -7.06
CA LEU A 46 38.00 -6.17 -7.30
C LEU A 46 37.60 -4.96 -6.45
N ALA A 47 36.31 -4.63 -6.37
CA ALA A 47 35.82 -3.54 -5.52
C ALA A 47 36.14 -3.78 -4.03
N SER A 48 36.06 -5.03 -3.57
CA SER A 48 36.33 -5.40 -2.17
C SER A 48 37.80 -5.30 -1.75
N ARG A 49 38.75 -5.25 -2.70
CA ARG A 49 40.19 -5.18 -2.44
C ARG A 49 40.72 -3.76 -2.29
N VAL A 50 39.93 -2.74 -2.63
CA VAL A 50 40.35 -1.34 -2.48
C VAL A 50 40.19 -0.92 -1.01
N ARG A 51 41.31 -0.70 -0.31
CA ARG A 51 41.31 -0.23 1.09
C ARG A 51 40.97 1.25 1.14
N LEU A 52 39.70 1.56 1.32
CA LEU A 52 39.25 2.93 1.57
C LEU A 52 39.05 3.23 3.07
N PRO A 53 39.15 4.51 3.47
CA PRO A 53 38.69 5.00 4.77
C PRO A 53 37.27 4.52 5.10
N SER A 54 36.96 4.32 6.38
CA SER A 54 35.70 3.72 6.85
C SER A 54 34.45 4.45 6.35
N ALA A 55 34.50 5.77 6.17
CA ALA A 55 33.42 6.57 5.61
C ALA A 55 33.13 6.24 4.13
N GLN A 56 34.16 5.94 3.34
CA GLN A 56 34.02 5.65 1.90
C GLN A 56 33.68 4.18 1.60
N ARG A 57 33.90 3.26 2.55
CA ARG A 57 33.50 1.84 2.40
C ARG A 57 31.99 1.66 2.28
N ARG A 58 31.20 2.51 2.96
CA ARG A 58 29.73 2.46 2.89
C ARG A 58 29.23 2.93 1.52
N PHE A 59 29.83 4.01 1.00
CA PHE A 59 29.53 4.52 -0.34
C PHE A 59 29.90 3.51 -1.44
N GLN A 60 31.07 2.87 -1.33
CA GLN A 60 31.44 1.79 -2.26
C GLN A 60 30.51 0.57 -2.18
N ALA A 61 30.06 0.18 -1.00
CA ALA A 61 29.09 -0.91 -0.86
C ALA A 61 27.74 -0.57 -1.52
N GLN A 62 27.29 0.69 -1.40
CA GLN A 62 26.08 1.18 -2.07
C GLN A 62 26.23 1.19 -3.60
N ILE A 63 27.37 1.63 -4.12
CA ILE A 63 27.64 1.61 -5.57
C ILE A 63 27.72 0.18 -6.09
N ALA A 64 28.44 -0.71 -5.39
CA ALA A 64 28.56 -2.11 -5.80
C ALA A 64 27.19 -2.82 -5.83
N LEU A 65 26.32 -2.51 -4.86
CA LEU A 65 24.96 -3.04 -4.83
C LEU A 65 24.11 -2.49 -5.97
N LEU A 66 24.17 -1.17 -6.25
CA LEU A 66 23.45 -0.54 -7.35
C LEU A 66 23.86 -1.14 -8.70
N ILE A 67 25.16 -1.29 -8.95
CA ILE A 67 25.69 -1.91 -10.17
C ILE A 67 25.18 -3.35 -10.31
N SER A 68 25.15 -4.11 -9.21
CA SER A 68 24.65 -5.49 -9.20
C SER A 68 23.17 -5.57 -9.56
N THR A 69 22.34 -4.66 -9.02
CA THR A 69 20.89 -4.61 -9.33
C THR A 69 20.65 -4.25 -10.80
N VAL A 70 21.36 -3.26 -11.33
CA VAL A 70 21.24 -2.86 -12.75
C VAL A 70 21.69 -3.98 -13.68
N ALA A 71 22.80 -4.65 -13.36
CA ALA A 71 23.28 -5.79 -14.13
C ALA A 71 22.28 -6.95 -14.12
N MET A 72 21.67 -7.26 -12.97
CA MET A 72 20.64 -8.30 -12.87
C MET A 72 19.41 -7.96 -13.71
N GLY A 73 18.92 -6.71 -13.65
CA GLY A 73 17.80 -6.26 -14.47
C GLY A 73 18.08 -6.39 -15.97
N ALA A 74 19.30 -6.04 -16.41
CA ALA A 74 19.72 -6.19 -17.80
C ALA A 74 19.75 -7.66 -18.25
N VAL A 75 20.20 -8.59 -17.39
CA VAL A 75 20.18 -10.03 -17.69
C VAL A 75 18.76 -10.56 -17.84
N VAL A 76 17.83 -10.15 -16.96
CA VAL A 76 16.43 -10.58 -17.04
C VAL A 76 15.78 -10.07 -18.33
N LEU A 77 16.01 -8.82 -18.70
CA LEU A 77 15.53 -8.23 -19.96
C LEU A 77 16.12 -8.94 -21.20
N LEU A 78 17.42 -9.23 -21.20
CA LEU A 78 18.07 -9.95 -22.29
C LEU A 78 17.53 -11.37 -22.42
N HIS A 79 17.33 -12.08 -21.31
CA HIS A 79 16.77 -13.42 -21.28
C HIS A 79 15.33 -13.42 -21.80
N ALA A 80 14.49 -12.48 -21.35
CA ALA A 80 13.12 -12.33 -21.83
C ALA A 80 13.07 -12.10 -23.36
N ARG A 81 13.97 -11.27 -23.90
CA ARG A 81 14.07 -11.04 -25.36
C ARG A 81 14.50 -12.28 -26.13
N LEU A 82 15.53 -12.99 -25.66
CA LEU A 82 16.04 -14.19 -26.33
C LEU A 82 15.01 -15.32 -26.33
N VAL A 83 14.22 -15.44 -25.27
CA VAL A 83 13.18 -16.47 -25.16
C VAL A 83 11.93 -16.09 -25.97
N SER A 84 11.54 -14.81 -25.98
CA SER A 84 10.47 -14.30 -26.87
C SER A 84 10.77 -14.58 -28.35
N ALA A 85 12.02 -14.40 -28.77
CA ALA A 85 12.47 -14.74 -30.12
C ALA A 85 12.37 -16.25 -30.46
N GLN A 86 12.18 -17.13 -29.46
CA GLN A 86 12.03 -18.58 -29.63
C GLN A 86 10.57 -19.06 -29.60
N GLY A 87 9.58 -18.16 -29.45
CA GLY A 87 8.15 -18.49 -29.57
C GLY A 87 7.54 -19.29 -28.40
N ALA A 88 8.22 -19.39 -27.25
CA ALA A 88 7.65 -19.98 -26.04
C ALA A 88 6.85 -18.91 -25.27
N SER A 89 5.62 -19.22 -24.82
CA SER A 89 4.71 -18.22 -24.22
C SER A 89 4.21 -18.56 -22.79
N GLY A 90 4.22 -19.81 -22.35
CA GLY A 90 3.59 -20.22 -21.08
C GLY A 90 4.41 -19.96 -19.80
N PRO A 91 5.58 -20.59 -19.61
CA PRO A 91 6.33 -20.52 -18.34
C PRO A 91 7.11 -19.20 -18.11
N ILE A 92 7.09 -18.30 -19.09
CA ILE A 92 7.94 -17.10 -19.13
C ILE A 92 7.31 -15.92 -18.40
N LEU A 93 5.99 -15.75 -18.53
CA LEU A 93 5.27 -14.71 -17.79
C LEU A 93 5.34 -14.95 -16.28
N GLN A 94 5.29 -16.21 -15.85
CA GLN A 94 5.44 -16.58 -14.44
C GLN A 94 6.85 -16.30 -13.91
N THR A 95 7.89 -16.62 -14.69
CA THR A 95 9.29 -16.37 -14.28
C THR A 95 9.61 -14.88 -14.26
N ALA A 96 9.12 -14.10 -15.23
CA ALA A 96 9.28 -12.64 -15.27
C ALA A 96 8.52 -11.94 -14.14
N ALA A 97 7.29 -12.38 -13.83
CA ALA A 97 6.51 -11.86 -12.71
C ALA A 97 7.19 -12.17 -11.36
N PHE A 98 7.71 -13.39 -11.19
CA PHE A 98 8.41 -13.78 -9.97
C PHE A 98 9.70 -12.96 -9.77
N LEU A 99 10.50 -12.76 -10.82
CA LEU A 99 11.72 -11.96 -10.73
C LEU A 99 11.43 -10.46 -10.53
N GLY A 100 10.37 -9.93 -11.17
CA GLY A 100 9.90 -8.56 -10.93
C GLY A 100 9.46 -8.35 -9.48
N PHE A 101 8.76 -9.33 -8.89
CA PHE A 101 8.37 -9.31 -7.50
C PHE A 101 9.57 -9.33 -6.54
N GLN A 102 10.56 -10.20 -6.79
CA GLN A 102 11.79 -10.26 -5.99
C GLN A 102 12.61 -8.95 -6.05
N LEU A 103 12.69 -8.33 -7.23
CA LEU A 103 13.36 -7.04 -7.40
C LEU A 103 12.60 -5.90 -6.71
N GLY A 104 11.26 -5.88 -6.78
CA GLY A 104 10.43 -4.93 -6.06
C GLY A 104 10.64 -5.01 -4.55
N TRP A 105 10.68 -6.22 -4.00
CA TRP A 105 10.97 -6.43 -2.57
C TRP A 105 12.36 -5.95 -2.16
N ALA A 106 13.39 -6.25 -2.96
CA ALA A 106 14.75 -5.79 -2.68
C ALA A 106 14.88 -4.26 -2.67
N VAL A 107 14.18 -3.56 -3.58
CA VAL A 107 14.15 -2.09 -3.64
C VAL A 107 13.39 -1.49 -2.47
N THR A 108 12.23 -2.06 -2.10
CA THR A 108 11.43 -1.60 -0.95
C THR A 108 12.19 -1.78 0.36
N PHE A 109 12.85 -2.92 0.55
CA PHE A 109 13.71 -3.17 1.70
C PHE A 109 14.89 -2.17 1.77
N TRP A 110 15.49 -1.83 0.62
CA TRP A 110 16.53 -0.82 0.53
C TRP A 110 16.04 0.59 0.91
N LEU A 111 14.88 1.01 0.41
CA LEU A 111 14.29 2.31 0.73
C LEU A 111 13.93 2.43 2.21
N SER A 112 13.45 1.35 2.83
CA SER A 112 13.17 1.29 4.27
C SER A 112 14.47 1.39 5.09
N ALA A 113 15.51 0.63 4.72
CA ALA A 113 16.80 0.67 5.40
C ALA A 113 17.52 2.03 5.24
N ALA A 114 17.35 2.72 4.11
CA ALA A 114 17.88 4.05 3.88
C ALA A 114 17.16 5.13 4.73
N ARG A 115 15.83 5.02 4.92
CA ARG A 115 15.06 5.94 5.77
C ARG A 115 15.40 5.83 7.25
N GLY A 116 15.71 4.62 7.74
CA GLY A 116 16.15 4.39 9.12
C GLY A 116 17.45 5.13 9.52
N GLN A 117 18.17 5.76 8.60
CA GLN A 117 19.40 6.52 8.87
C GLN A 117 19.27 8.04 8.71
N ALA A 118 18.11 8.58 8.31
CA ALA A 118 17.94 10.01 8.02
C ALA A 118 17.72 10.91 9.26
N HIS A 119 17.66 10.35 10.47
CA HIS A 119 17.42 11.14 11.70
C HIS A 119 18.64 11.94 12.24
N GLN A 120 19.75 12.05 11.51
CA GLN A 120 20.93 12.80 11.97
C GLN A 120 21.48 13.92 11.07
N ASN A 121 20.89 14.26 9.92
CA ASN A 121 21.35 15.45 9.18
C ASN A 121 20.21 16.14 8.43
N ARG A 122 20.10 17.46 8.64
CA ARG A 122 19.17 18.36 7.92
C ARG A 122 19.69 18.64 6.50
N PHE A 123 18.74 18.74 5.56
CA PHE A 123 18.80 19.30 4.19
C PHE A 123 19.58 18.55 3.09
N ILE A 124 18.84 17.93 2.15
CA ILE A 124 18.95 18.08 0.67
C ILE A 124 17.55 17.88 0.05
N PRO A 125 17.08 18.70 -0.92
CA PRO A 125 15.79 18.54 -1.58
C PRO A 125 15.81 17.63 -2.83
N ALA A 126 14.64 17.02 -3.09
CA ALA A 126 14.07 16.60 -4.38
C ALA A 126 15.00 15.96 -5.44
N ALA A 127 14.99 14.63 -5.50
CA ALA A 127 15.24 13.86 -6.73
C ALA A 127 14.63 12.44 -6.60
N ILE A 128 13.31 12.34 -6.50
CA ILE A 128 12.61 11.05 -6.63
C ILE A 128 11.42 11.27 -7.55
N GLY A 129 11.69 11.09 -8.84
CA GLY A 129 10.71 10.93 -9.89
C GLY A 129 11.49 10.32 -11.05
N THR A 130 10.98 9.22 -11.62
CA THR A 130 11.54 8.48 -12.77
C THR A 130 12.39 7.23 -12.44
N VAL A 131 11.75 6.17 -11.90
CA VAL A 131 12.18 4.77 -12.18
C VAL A 131 11.00 3.82 -12.46
N LEU A 132 9.74 4.27 -12.36
CA LEU A 132 8.56 3.38 -12.48
C LEU A 132 7.89 3.35 -13.88
N LEU A 133 8.64 3.60 -14.97
CA LEU A 133 8.04 3.75 -16.30
C LEU A 133 8.83 3.12 -17.47
N VAL A 134 9.45 1.96 -17.27
CA VAL A 134 10.08 1.19 -18.38
C VAL A 134 9.61 -0.28 -18.45
N GLY A 135 8.62 -0.68 -17.65
CA GLY A 135 8.10 -2.06 -17.64
C GLY A 135 6.75 -2.30 -18.33
N GLY A 136 6.02 -1.24 -18.71
CA GLY A 136 4.62 -1.34 -19.16
C GLY A 136 4.40 -1.11 -20.65
N GLY A 137 5.41 -1.32 -21.49
CA GLY A 137 5.33 -1.07 -22.93
C GLY A 137 5.49 -2.34 -23.76
N LEU A 138 4.42 -3.15 -23.87
CA LEU A 138 4.02 -3.87 -25.09
C LEU A 138 2.75 -4.71 -24.79
N VAL A 139 1.59 -4.24 -25.27
CA VAL A 139 0.62 -4.96 -26.14
C VAL A 139 -0.53 -3.97 -26.39
N THR A 140 -0.37 -3.11 -27.40
CA THR A 140 -1.53 -2.53 -28.10
C THR A 140 -1.66 -3.28 -29.42
N THR A 141 -2.19 -4.50 -29.36
CA THR A 141 -2.83 -5.09 -30.54
C THR A 141 -4.12 -4.33 -30.75
N THR A 142 -4.15 -3.53 -31.81
CA THR A 142 -5.36 -2.95 -32.41
C THR A 142 -6.22 -4.08 -32.97
N GLY A 143 -6.87 -4.82 -32.07
CA GLY A 143 -8.04 -5.64 -32.36
C GLY A 143 -9.25 -4.89 -31.85
N SER A 144 -10.01 -4.29 -32.76
CA SER A 144 -11.33 -3.72 -32.49
C SER A 144 -12.24 -4.81 -31.90
N LEU A 145 -12.38 -4.82 -30.57
CA LEU A 145 -13.50 -5.47 -29.88
C LEU A 145 -14.58 -4.41 -29.68
N ALA A 146 -15.16 -3.96 -30.79
CA ALA A 146 -16.45 -3.30 -30.75
C ALA A 146 -17.49 -4.39 -30.38
N GLY A 147 -18.03 -4.33 -29.17
CA GLY A 147 -19.12 -5.21 -28.75
C GLY A 147 -18.97 -5.91 -27.40
N ALA A 148 -18.15 -5.41 -26.48
CA ALA A 148 -18.48 -5.63 -25.07
C ALA A 148 -19.65 -4.68 -24.77
N GLU A 149 -20.87 -5.21 -24.86
CA GLU A 149 -22.05 -4.55 -24.32
C GLU A 149 -21.70 -4.19 -22.87
N GLU A 150 -21.74 -2.90 -22.53
CA GLU A 150 -21.75 -2.45 -21.13
C GLU A 150 -22.96 -3.17 -20.51
N GLU A 151 -22.69 -4.27 -19.84
CA GLU A 151 -23.67 -4.94 -19.00
C GLU A 151 -24.03 -3.91 -17.94
N ASP A 152 -25.23 -3.32 -18.06
CA ASP A 152 -25.81 -2.43 -17.06
C ASP A 152 -25.79 -3.22 -15.75
N VAL A 153 -24.74 -3.00 -14.95
CA VAL A 153 -24.58 -3.63 -13.66
C VAL A 153 -25.73 -3.10 -12.81
N ASP A 154 -26.75 -3.92 -12.66
CA ASP A 154 -27.94 -3.62 -11.86
C ASP A 154 -27.48 -3.26 -10.44
N PHE A 155 -27.41 -1.96 -10.18
CA PHE A 155 -26.87 -1.41 -8.95
C PHE A 155 -27.88 -1.69 -7.85
N ASP A 156 -27.71 -2.80 -7.13
CA ASP A 156 -28.55 -3.18 -6.01
C ASP A 156 -28.59 -2.04 -4.96
N PRO A 157 -29.70 -1.28 -4.89
CA PRO A 157 -29.76 -0.05 -4.13
C PRO A 157 -30.03 -0.38 -2.66
N GLY A 158 -29.06 -0.96 -1.96
CA GLY A 158 -29.37 -1.42 -0.60
C GLY A 158 -28.33 -2.27 0.10
N ARG A 159 -27.08 -2.29 -0.37
CA ARG A 159 -26.04 -3.11 0.26
C ARG A 159 -24.92 -2.26 0.81
N VAL A 160 -24.31 -2.77 1.86
CA VAL A 160 -23.05 -2.25 2.37
C VAL A 160 -21.93 -2.84 1.55
N VAL A 161 -21.04 -1.96 1.10
CA VAL A 161 -19.94 -2.29 0.21
C VAL A 161 -18.65 -1.90 0.90
N ARG A 162 -17.70 -2.85 0.91
CA ARG A 162 -16.31 -2.58 1.24
C ARG A 162 -15.48 -2.80 -0.01
N GLU A 163 -14.98 -1.71 -0.58
CA GLU A 163 -14.17 -1.74 -1.80
C GLU A 163 -12.74 -1.32 -1.50
N MET A 164 -11.80 -2.03 -2.09
CA MET A 164 -10.37 -1.71 -2.06
C MET A 164 -10.00 -0.96 -3.33
N PHE A 165 -9.05 -0.04 -3.24
CA PHE A 165 -8.55 0.78 -4.36
C PHE A 165 -9.62 1.70 -4.98
N VAL A 166 -10.57 2.15 -4.15
CA VAL A 166 -11.69 3.02 -4.53
C VAL A 166 -11.20 4.33 -5.16
N THR A 167 -11.69 4.61 -6.36
CA THR A 167 -11.57 5.91 -7.02
C THR A 167 -12.77 6.80 -6.69
N PRO A 168 -12.71 8.12 -6.91
CA PRO A 168 -13.84 9.01 -6.69
C PRO A 168 -15.11 8.62 -7.46
N GLU A 169 -14.96 7.99 -8.63
CA GLU A 169 -16.08 7.56 -9.48
C GLU A 169 -16.88 6.40 -8.86
N ASP A 170 -16.20 5.51 -8.14
CA ASP A 170 -16.81 4.35 -7.45
C ASP A 170 -17.74 4.77 -6.29
N LEU A 171 -17.57 5.99 -5.78
CA LEU A 171 -18.37 6.53 -4.67
C LEU A 171 -19.78 6.97 -5.09
N GLY A 172 -20.07 6.98 -6.39
CA GLY A 172 -21.36 7.39 -6.95
C GLY A 172 -21.73 8.82 -6.52
N PRO A 173 -22.90 9.06 -5.91
CA PRO A 173 -23.30 10.39 -5.48
C PRO A 173 -22.64 10.85 -4.17
N ALA A 174 -21.80 10.02 -3.53
CA ALA A 174 -21.22 10.38 -2.25
C ALA A 174 -20.11 11.43 -2.39
N VAL A 175 -20.12 12.44 -1.52
CA VAL A 175 -19.09 13.47 -1.46
C VAL A 175 -18.16 13.18 -0.28
N GLU A 176 -16.86 13.16 -0.55
CA GLU A 176 -15.86 12.98 0.49
C GLU A 176 -15.72 14.24 1.36
N SER A 177 -15.73 14.06 2.68
CA SER A 177 -15.52 15.12 3.66
C SER A 177 -14.07 15.57 3.73
N ARG A 178 -13.76 16.47 4.68
CA ARG A 178 -12.37 16.72 5.04
C ARG A 178 -11.70 15.43 5.51
N ARG A 179 -10.43 15.26 5.14
CA ARG A 179 -9.60 14.11 5.52
C ARG A 179 -8.65 14.48 6.67
N ALA A 180 -8.43 13.53 7.58
CA ALA A 180 -7.37 13.57 8.56
C ALA A 180 -6.30 12.51 8.22
N GLY A 181 -5.03 12.84 8.46
CA GLY A 181 -3.89 11.96 8.18
C GLY A 181 -3.36 12.05 6.74
N GLU A 182 -2.42 11.17 6.40
CA GLU A 182 -1.75 11.15 5.10
C GLU A 182 -2.35 10.11 4.15
N ASP A 183 -2.46 10.44 2.87
CA ASP A 183 -2.94 9.53 1.84
C ASP A 183 -1.82 8.59 1.37
N SER A 184 -1.47 7.64 2.24
CA SER A 184 -0.48 6.62 1.96
C SER A 184 -1.06 5.22 2.23
N GLY A 185 -0.50 4.20 1.59
CA GLY A 185 -0.96 2.81 1.73
C GLY A 185 -2.08 2.45 0.75
N SER A 186 -2.89 1.47 1.12
CA SER A 186 -4.03 1.00 0.33
C SER A 186 -5.28 1.77 0.73
N ALA A 187 -5.85 2.51 -0.22
CA ALA A 187 -7.14 3.17 -0.04
C ALA A 187 -8.27 2.14 -0.08
N PHE A 188 -9.30 2.38 0.72
CA PHE A 188 -10.55 1.63 0.71
C PHE A 188 -11.71 2.52 1.12
N ALA A 189 -12.93 2.12 0.77
CA ALA A 189 -14.14 2.73 1.28
C ALA A 189 -15.07 1.67 1.86
N HIS A 190 -15.86 2.08 2.85
CA HIS A 190 -16.89 1.26 3.45
C HIS A 190 -18.15 2.11 3.60
N PHE A 191 -19.16 1.85 2.77
CA PHE A 191 -20.35 2.68 2.65
C PHE A 191 -21.59 1.89 2.24
N HIS A 192 -22.76 2.48 2.43
CA HIS A 192 -24.03 1.88 2.05
C HIS A 192 -24.58 2.50 0.75
N THR A 193 -24.78 1.67 -0.28
CA THR A 193 -25.20 2.14 -1.63
C THR A 193 -26.62 2.72 -1.64
N GLY A 194 -27.52 2.16 -0.84
CA GLY A 194 -28.89 2.68 -0.65
C GLY A 194 -28.99 3.95 0.21
N GLY A 195 -27.88 4.54 0.67
CA GLY A 195 -27.89 5.80 1.44
C GLY A 195 -28.35 5.67 2.89
N GLN A 196 -28.25 4.48 3.48
CA GLN A 196 -28.49 4.27 4.89
C GLN A 196 -27.44 5.05 5.71
N PRO A 197 -27.86 5.77 6.76
CA PRO A 197 -26.93 6.52 7.57
C PRO A 197 -26.01 5.60 8.39
N LEU A 198 -24.76 6.02 8.52
CA LEU A 198 -23.76 5.38 9.36
C LEU A 198 -24.17 5.49 10.83
N ARG A 199 -24.28 4.35 11.54
CA ARG A 199 -24.68 4.31 12.96
C ARG A 199 -23.52 4.25 13.93
N GLY A 200 -22.34 3.90 13.46
CA GLY A 200 -21.16 3.80 14.30
C GLY A 200 -19.92 3.38 13.54
N LEU A 201 -18.85 3.18 14.30
CA LEU A 201 -17.57 2.67 13.80
C LEU A 201 -17.15 1.47 14.65
N ALA A 202 -16.69 0.41 13.98
CA ALA A 202 -15.94 -0.68 14.59
C ALA A 202 -14.45 -0.43 14.33
N VAL A 203 -13.67 -0.28 15.40
CA VAL A 203 -12.25 0.08 15.33
C VAL A 203 -11.42 -0.86 16.19
N SER A 204 -10.29 -1.31 15.64
CA SER A 204 -9.28 -2.04 16.41
C SER A 204 -8.13 -1.11 16.79
N VAL A 205 -7.52 -1.35 17.95
CA VAL A 205 -6.34 -0.61 18.43
C VAL A 205 -5.18 -1.58 18.53
N ARG A 206 -4.00 -1.15 18.11
CA ARG A 206 -2.77 -1.94 18.21
C ARG A 206 -1.60 -1.08 18.68
N GLU A 207 -0.63 -1.72 19.30
CA GLU A 207 0.66 -1.08 19.57
C GLU A 207 1.53 -1.07 18.29
N TRP A 208 2.06 0.10 17.96
CA TRP A 208 2.96 0.33 16.84
C TRP A 208 4.11 1.23 17.29
N PHE A 209 5.34 0.71 17.26
CA PHE A 209 6.54 1.38 17.78
C PHE A 209 6.38 1.95 19.21
N GLY A 210 5.74 1.20 20.11
CA GLY A 210 5.55 1.60 21.51
C GLY A 210 4.41 2.61 21.72
N GLN A 211 3.56 2.84 20.72
CA GLN A 211 2.44 3.77 20.80
C GLN A 211 1.16 3.08 20.32
N GLU A 212 0.03 3.36 21.00
CA GLU A 212 -1.28 2.87 20.56
C GLU A 212 -1.74 3.64 19.32
N ARG A 213 -2.08 2.90 18.26
CA ARG A 213 -2.57 3.41 16.98
C ARG A 213 -3.86 2.71 16.60
N ILE A 214 -4.67 3.39 15.79
CA ILE A 214 -5.83 2.74 15.16
C ILE A 214 -5.30 1.76 14.10
N ASP A 215 -5.78 0.53 14.15
CA ASP A 215 -5.41 -0.51 13.19
C ASP A 215 -5.95 -0.17 11.79
N GLY A 216 -5.38 -0.77 10.75
CA GLY A 216 -5.84 -0.58 9.37
C GLY A 216 -7.27 -1.10 9.13
N GLU A 217 -7.78 -1.92 10.05
CA GLU A 217 -9.13 -2.48 10.02
C GLU A 217 -10.10 -1.57 10.78
N ILE A 218 -10.68 -0.60 10.06
CA ILE A 218 -11.83 0.19 10.49
C ILE A 218 -13.03 -0.14 9.60
N ALA A 219 -14.22 -0.25 10.21
CA ALA A 219 -15.46 -0.51 9.50
C ALA A 219 -16.59 0.40 9.98
N GLY A 220 -17.46 0.81 9.05
CA GLY A 220 -18.72 1.42 9.40
C GLY A 220 -19.69 0.38 9.96
N ILE A 221 -20.59 0.82 10.85
CA ILE A 221 -21.68 0.01 11.38
C ILE A 221 -22.99 0.57 10.84
N PHE A 222 -23.79 -0.27 10.20
CA PHE A 222 -25.11 0.05 9.63
C PHE A 222 -26.23 -0.74 10.34
N GLU A 223 -27.50 -0.35 10.18
CA GLU A 223 -28.61 -1.10 10.78
C GLU A 223 -28.70 -2.49 10.15
N GLY A 224 -28.86 -3.52 10.98
CA GLY A 224 -29.06 -4.90 10.51
C GLY A 224 -27.78 -5.64 10.14
N GLU A 225 -26.63 -4.97 10.16
CA GLU A 225 -25.36 -5.62 9.87
C GLU A 225 -24.75 -6.32 11.08
N PRO A 226 -24.09 -7.48 10.88
CA PRO A 226 -23.32 -8.12 11.92
C PRO A 226 -22.12 -7.24 12.29
N VAL A 227 -21.91 -7.07 13.59
CA VAL A 227 -20.80 -6.29 14.10
C VAL A 227 -19.51 -7.14 14.10
N PRO A 228 -18.37 -6.63 13.61
CA PRO A 228 -17.11 -7.35 13.66
C PRO A 228 -16.71 -7.74 15.09
N GLU A 229 -16.36 -9.02 15.30
CA GLU A 229 -15.88 -9.51 16.59
C GLU A 229 -14.51 -8.92 16.94
N GLY A 230 -14.26 -8.66 18.23
CA GLY A 230 -12.95 -8.19 18.72
C GLY A 230 -12.65 -6.71 18.50
N ALA A 231 -13.50 -5.96 17.79
CA ALA A 231 -13.36 -4.52 17.61
C ALA A 231 -13.96 -3.72 18.78
N HIS A 232 -13.42 -2.53 19.04
CA HIS A 232 -14.07 -1.52 19.88
C HIS A 232 -15.23 -0.89 19.11
N LEU A 233 -16.41 -0.89 19.74
CA LEU A 233 -17.64 -0.43 19.11
C LEU A 233 -17.98 0.99 19.57
N LEU A 234 -17.93 1.91 18.63
CA LEU A 234 -18.42 3.28 18.78
C LEU A 234 -19.78 3.38 18.10
N GLN A 235 -20.82 2.92 18.78
CA GLN A 235 -22.17 2.83 18.23
C GLN A 235 -23.14 3.83 18.87
N ALA A 236 -23.98 4.43 18.02
CA ALA A 236 -25.04 5.32 18.45
C ALA A 236 -26.14 4.57 19.23
N LYS A 237 -26.80 5.25 20.18
CA LYS A 237 -28.05 4.77 20.78
C LYS A 237 -29.16 4.66 19.71
N PRO A 238 -30.25 3.90 19.94
CA PRO A 238 -31.37 3.83 19.00
C PRO A 238 -31.90 5.21 18.61
N GLY A 239 -32.17 5.42 17.32
CA GLY A 239 -32.62 6.71 16.77
C GLY A 239 -31.50 7.73 16.50
N TYR A 240 -30.23 7.37 16.73
CA TYR A 240 -29.08 8.25 16.52
C TYR A 240 -28.17 7.66 15.45
N VAL A 241 -27.46 8.56 14.78
CA VAL A 241 -26.50 8.27 13.71
C VAL A 241 -25.21 9.07 13.94
N VAL A 242 -24.16 8.72 13.20
CA VAL A 242 -22.91 9.48 13.17
C VAL A 242 -23.18 10.83 12.52
N SER A 243 -22.81 11.91 13.22
CA SER A 243 -22.91 13.28 12.70
C SER A 243 -21.56 13.92 12.41
N ASP A 244 -20.49 13.48 13.09
CA ASP A 244 -19.12 13.96 12.88
C ASP A 244 -18.13 12.95 13.47
N VAL A 245 -16.86 13.06 13.08
CA VAL A 245 -15.76 12.30 13.66
C VAL A 245 -14.61 13.28 13.92
N GLU A 246 -14.03 13.19 15.11
CA GLU A 246 -12.79 13.87 15.44
C GLU A 246 -11.64 12.86 15.45
N VAL A 247 -10.58 13.22 14.72
CA VAL A 247 -9.40 12.37 14.55
C VAL A 247 -8.17 13.12 15.05
N GLN A 248 -7.39 12.48 15.91
CA GLN A 248 -6.02 12.89 16.20
C GLN A 248 -5.07 12.07 15.35
N ALA A 249 -4.31 12.77 14.50
CA ALA A 249 -3.31 12.18 13.63
C ALA A 249 -1.99 12.92 13.77
N ASP A 250 -0.90 12.17 13.70
CA ASP A 250 0.44 12.69 13.43
C ASP A 250 0.90 12.22 12.03
N GLU A 251 1.87 11.31 11.95
CA GLU A 251 2.16 10.50 10.76
C GLU A 251 1.05 9.47 10.49
N TYR A 252 0.41 8.94 11.54
CA TYR A 252 -0.69 7.98 11.45
C TYR A 252 -1.87 8.43 12.30
N ILE A 253 -3.01 7.74 12.22
CA ILE A 253 -4.15 7.99 13.10
C ILE A 253 -3.93 7.34 14.47
N ASN A 254 -3.92 8.17 15.52
CA ASN A 254 -3.59 7.76 16.89
C ASN A 254 -4.86 7.42 17.63
N ALA A 255 -5.85 8.30 17.51
CA ALA A 255 -7.09 8.22 18.24
C ALA A 255 -8.22 8.88 17.49
N LEU A 256 -9.44 8.43 17.76
CA LEU A 256 -10.65 9.05 17.24
C LEU A 256 -11.79 9.02 18.27
N ARG A 257 -12.77 9.89 18.06
CA ARG A 257 -14.07 9.85 18.74
C ARG A 257 -15.16 10.25 17.75
N VAL A 258 -16.37 9.78 18.02
CA VAL A 258 -17.52 9.95 17.13
C VAL A 258 -18.56 10.84 17.80
N GLN A 259 -19.09 11.81 17.07
CA GLN A 259 -20.27 12.56 17.51
C GLN A 259 -21.50 11.85 16.97
N PHE A 260 -22.47 11.63 17.84
CA PHE A 260 -23.77 11.11 17.49
C PHE A 260 -24.84 12.18 17.63
N ALA A 261 -25.83 12.13 16.75
CA ALA A 261 -26.97 13.04 16.74
C ALA A 261 -28.27 12.28 16.39
N PRO A 262 -29.45 12.79 16.81
CA PRO A 262 -30.73 12.21 16.43
C PRO A 262 -30.90 12.20 14.91
N PHE A 263 -31.52 11.14 14.39
CA PHE A 263 -31.88 11.01 12.98
C PHE A 263 -33.39 10.83 12.84
N GLU A 264 -34.05 11.88 12.35
CA GLU A 264 -35.51 11.97 12.27
C GLU A 264 -35.89 12.49 10.88
N ASP A 265 -36.91 11.87 10.26
CA ASP A 265 -37.43 12.25 8.94
C ASP A 265 -36.37 12.34 7.83
N GLY A 266 -35.29 11.55 7.94
CA GLY A 266 -34.19 11.53 6.96
C GLY A 266 -33.11 12.57 7.20
N PHE A 267 -33.21 13.37 8.26
CA PHE A 267 -32.28 14.46 8.57
C PHE A 267 -31.53 14.23 9.89
N VAL A 268 -30.28 14.70 9.94
CA VAL A 268 -29.48 14.72 11.16
C VAL A 268 -29.83 15.98 11.95
N SER A 269 -30.40 15.81 13.14
CA SER A 269 -30.80 16.91 14.00
C SER A 269 -29.57 17.63 14.57
N PRO A 270 -29.54 18.97 14.56
CA PRO A 270 -28.43 19.69 15.17
C PRO A 270 -28.47 19.68 16.71
N LEU A 271 -29.55 19.19 17.32
CA LEU A 271 -29.80 19.20 18.77
C LEU A 271 -29.45 17.85 19.42
N ASP A 272 -29.27 17.85 20.74
CA ASP A 272 -28.99 16.67 21.57
C ASP A 272 -27.82 15.77 21.10
N ARG A 273 -26.71 16.40 20.71
CA ARG A 273 -25.52 15.66 20.29
C ARG A 273 -24.67 15.24 21.47
N TYR A 274 -24.04 14.09 21.34
CA TYR A 274 -23.06 13.63 22.33
C TYR A 274 -21.84 13.03 21.63
N TRP A 275 -20.69 13.15 22.28
CA TRP A 275 -19.45 12.53 21.82
C TRP A 275 -19.23 11.19 22.51
N SER A 276 -18.72 10.22 21.77
CA SER A 276 -18.15 9.02 22.37
C SER A 276 -16.90 9.35 23.20
N PRO A 277 -16.48 8.45 24.10
CA PRO A 277 -15.09 8.43 24.56
C PRO A 277 -14.11 8.33 23.41
N TRP A 278 -12.87 8.77 23.63
CA TRP A 278 -11.77 8.54 22.71
C TRP A 278 -11.38 7.06 22.68
N VAL A 279 -11.01 6.55 21.51
CA VAL A 279 -10.40 5.24 21.30
C VAL A 279 -9.03 5.43 20.68
N GLY A 280 -8.04 4.63 21.13
CA GLY A 280 -6.64 4.72 20.71
C GLY A 280 -5.78 5.59 21.64
N GLY A 281 -4.55 5.87 21.21
CA GLY A 281 -3.54 6.61 21.98
C GLY A 281 -3.80 8.11 22.05
N HIS A 282 -4.92 8.53 22.65
CA HIS A 282 -5.33 9.93 22.72
C HIS A 282 -4.31 10.78 23.51
N VAL A 283 -3.86 11.87 22.89
CA VAL A 283 -2.99 12.85 23.53
C VAL A 283 -3.82 14.07 23.86
N ARG A 284 -3.97 14.38 25.17
CA ARG A 284 -4.85 15.45 25.68
C ARG A 284 -4.59 16.84 25.05
N HIS A 285 -3.37 17.09 24.59
CA HIS A 285 -2.94 18.36 23.98
C HIS A 285 -2.62 18.24 22.48
N GLY A 286 -3.01 17.13 21.84
CA GLY A 286 -2.87 16.95 20.40
C GLY A 286 -3.94 17.71 19.62
N PHE A 287 -3.60 18.18 18.42
CA PHE A 287 -4.57 18.76 17.50
C PHE A 287 -5.50 17.67 16.95
N ALA A 288 -6.82 17.88 17.12
CA ALA A 288 -7.84 17.03 16.53
C ALA A 288 -8.42 17.70 15.28
N THR A 289 -8.57 16.92 14.21
CA THR A 289 -9.23 17.33 12.97
C THR A 289 -10.68 16.86 13.01
N ARG A 290 -11.62 17.78 12.85
CA ARG A 290 -13.02 17.45 12.59
C ARG A 290 -13.18 17.13 11.11
N LEU A 291 -13.81 16.01 10.79
CA LEU A 291 -13.95 15.56 9.41
C LEU A 291 -15.12 16.27 8.71
N VAL A 292 -16.12 16.73 9.47
CA VAL A 292 -17.28 17.45 8.93
C VAL A 292 -17.47 18.80 9.63
N GLU A 293 -17.62 19.85 8.83
CA GLU A 293 -17.87 21.21 9.34
C GLU A 293 -19.37 21.50 9.50
N SER A 294 -20.21 20.90 8.66
CA SER A 294 -21.67 21.07 8.68
C SER A 294 -22.36 20.03 9.55
N THR A 295 -23.42 20.45 10.23
CA THR A 295 -24.03 19.62 11.28
C THR A 295 -25.30 18.87 10.88
N ALA A 296 -25.78 19.10 9.66
CA ALA A 296 -27.05 18.56 9.17
C ALA A 296 -26.82 17.67 7.93
N VAL A 297 -25.66 17.02 7.84
CA VAL A 297 -25.32 16.16 6.71
C VAL A 297 -25.50 14.70 7.07
N LYS A 298 -26.03 13.91 6.13
CA LYS A 298 -26.19 12.47 6.28
C LYS A 298 -24.89 11.77 5.86
N ILE A 299 -24.20 11.16 6.81
CA ILE A 299 -23.00 10.37 6.57
C ILE A 299 -23.42 8.94 6.24
N ILE A 300 -22.97 8.41 5.10
CA ILE A 300 -23.36 7.09 4.57
C ILE A 300 -22.19 6.10 4.52
N GLY A 301 -21.02 6.52 4.99
CA GLY A 301 -19.84 5.66 5.05
C GLY A 301 -18.57 6.41 5.41
N LEU A 302 -17.45 5.73 5.18
CA LEU A 302 -16.11 6.24 5.38
C LEU A 302 -15.21 5.86 4.22
N ARG A 303 -14.16 6.67 4.01
CA ARG A 303 -13.02 6.34 3.15
C ARG A 303 -11.76 6.45 3.99
N ALA A 304 -10.84 5.52 3.79
CA ALA A 304 -9.61 5.46 4.54
C ALA A 304 -8.45 4.98 3.67
N SER A 305 -7.23 5.33 4.06
CA SER A 305 -6.01 4.72 3.53
C SER A 305 -5.25 4.07 4.69
N SER A 306 -4.78 2.84 4.49
CA SER A 306 -4.13 2.07 5.56
C SER A 306 -2.96 1.23 5.06
N GLY A 307 -2.04 0.94 6.00
CA GLY A 307 -1.05 -0.11 5.87
C GLY A 307 -1.26 -1.13 7.00
N LEU A 308 -0.27 -1.24 7.89
CA LEU A 308 -0.43 -1.98 9.16
C LEU A 308 -1.19 -1.19 10.23
N VAL A 309 -1.29 0.12 10.06
CA VAL A 309 -2.07 1.05 10.87
C VAL A 309 -2.87 1.96 9.93
N LEU A 310 -3.84 2.67 10.48
CA LEU A 310 -4.65 3.62 9.74
C LEU A 310 -3.85 4.90 9.45
N ASN A 311 -3.71 5.25 8.17
CA ASN A 311 -2.91 6.40 7.74
C ASN A 311 -3.79 7.64 7.56
N SER A 312 -4.98 7.48 7.00
CA SER A 312 -5.96 8.56 6.86
C SER A 312 -7.42 8.09 6.95
N LEU A 313 -8.30 9.05 7.25
CA LEU A 313 -9.74 8.85 7.37
C LEU A 313 -10.51 10.09 6.89
N SER A 314 -11.56 9.87 6.13
CA SER A 314 -12.59 10.83 5.74
C SER A 314 -13.97 10.16 5.81
N LEU A 315 -15.02 10.96 5.81
CA LEU A 315 -16.42 10.50 5.81
C LEU A 315 -17.01 10.67 4.41
N LEU A 316 -17.98 9.83 4.09
CA LEU A 316 -18.72 9.89 2.84
C LEU A 316 -20.11 10.46 3.12
N ILE A 317 -20.43 11.59 2.50
CA ILE A 317 -21.66 12.36 2.71
C ILE A 317 -22.61 12.09 1.54
N ASP A 318 -23.88 11.79 1.82
CA ASP A 318 -24.88 11.66 0.76
C ASP A 318 -25.20 13.04 0.15
N ALA A 319 -25.09 13.16 -1.18
CA ALA A 319 -25.37 14.41 -1.90
C ALA A 319 -26.71 14.40 -2.65
N ARG A 320 -27.55 13.38 -2.45
CA ARG A 320 -28.88 13.28 -3.06
C ARG A 320 -29.95 14.12 -2.36
#